data_AF-A0A1T4SEV9-F1
#
_entry.id   AF-A0A1T4SEV9-F1
#
_cell.length_a   1.000
_cell.length_b   1.000
_cell.length_c   1.000
_cell.angle_alpha   90.00
_cell.angle_beta   90.00
_cell.angle_gamma   90.00
#
_symmetry.space_group_name_H-M   'P 1'
#
loop_
_entity.id
_entity.type
_entity.pdbx_description
1 polymer ?
#
loop_
_entity_poly.entity_id
_entity_poly.type
_entity_poly.pdbx_seq_one_letter_code
_entity_poly.pdbx_strand_id
1 'polypeptide(L)' 'MQIEIRGVEKLSIRERQVVALKEMGWSTDAVAKQLGLSPATVATLYNRARNKGYQVVIVMSGDVLGLGQPEEDEA' A
#
# COMPACT_ATOMS: atom_id res chain seq x y z
N MET A 1 -2.12 2.03 13.98
CA MET A 1 -2.14 1.26 12.72
C MET A 1 -1.27 1.98 11.71
N GLN A 2 -0.14 1.38 11.34
CA GLN A 2 0.81 1.95 10.38
C GLN A 2 0.71 1.13 9.08
N ILE A 3 0.57 1.80 7.94
CA ILE A 3 0.53 1.16 6.62
C ILE A 3 1.81 1.51 5.88
N GLU A 4 2.48 0.49 5.34
CA GLU A 4 3.67 0.64 4.51
C GLU A 4 3.43 0.06 3.12
N ILE A 5 4.03 0.69 2.11
CA ILE A 5 4.05 0.18 0.73
C ILE A 5 5.48 -0.23 0.40
N ARG A 6 5.73 -1.54 0.30
CA ARG A 6 7.03 -2.11 -0.08
C ARG A 6 7.12 -2.33 -1.59
N GLY A 7 8.34 -2.36 -2.14
CA GLY A 7 8.54 -2.48 -3.59
C GLY A 7 8.27 -1.18 -4.35
N VAL A 8 8.22 -0.05 -3.65
CA VAL A 8 7.90 1.28 -4.17
C VAL A 8 8.93 1.78 -5.19
N GLU A 9 10.16 1.28 -5.13
CA GLU A 9 11.25 1.55 -6.05
C GLU A 9 10.99 1.05 -7.47
N LYS A 10 10.15 0.03 -7.62
CA LYS A 10 9.74 -0.51 -8.93
C LYS A 10 8.69 0.36 -9.61
N LEU A 11 8.02 1.23 -8.85
CA LEU A 11 6.93 2.07 -9.33
C LEU A 11 7.45 3.38 -9.95
N SER A 12 6.70 3.92 -10.91
CA SER A 12 6.90 5.32 -11.35
C SER A 12 6.32 6.29 -10.32
N ILE A 13 6.70 7.57 -10.37
CA ILE A 13 6.17 8.60 -9.46
C ILE A 13 4.63 8.63 -9.50
N ARG A 14 4.05 8.58 -10.70
CA ARG A 14 2.60 8.60 -10.89
C ARG A 14 1.92 7.35 -10.37
N GLU A 15 2.53 6.18 -10.56
CA GLU A 15 2.04 4.93 -9.97
C GLU A 15 2.06 5.00 -8.43
N ARG A 16 3.13 5.53 -7.83
CA ARG A 16 3.22 5.69 -6.37
C ARG A 16 2.12 6.57 -5.82
N GLN A 17 1.86 7.71 -6.46
CA GLN A 17 0.79 8.63 -6.06
C GLN A 17 -0.58 7.96 -6.15
N VAL A 18 -0.86 7.24 -7.25
CA VAL A 18 -2.12 6.52 -7.43
C VAL A 18 -2.29 5.42 -6.39
N VAL A 19 -1.26 4.57 -6.19
CA VAL A 19 -1.30 3.49 -5.20
C VAL A 19 -1.51 4.06 -3.80
N ALA A 20 -0.70 5.03 -3.36
CA ALA A 20 -0.83 5.60 -2.02
C ALA A 20 -2.26 6.08 -1.72
N LEU A 21 -2.89 6.83 -2.63
CA LEU A 21 -4.26 7.30 -2.42
C LEU A 21 -5.28 6.16 -2.45
N LYS A 22 -5.13 5.19 -3.37
CA LYS A 22 -6.03 4.03 -3.47
C LYS A 22 -5.98 3.13 -2.23
N GLU A 23 -4.78 2.86 -1.71
CA GLU A 23 -4.60 2.04 -0.50
C GLU A 23 -5.06 2.77 0.78
N MET A 24 -5.04 4.11 0.77
CA MET A 24 -5.70 4.93 1.82
C MET A 24 -7.24 4.98 1.68
N GLY A 25 -7.83 4.25 0.73
CA GLY A 25 -9.28 4.11 0.58
C GLY A 25 -9.95 5.13 -0.34
N TRP A 26 -9.20 5.92 -1.11
CA TRP A 26 -9.80 6.91 -2.00
C TRP A 26 -10.50 6.26 -3.20
N SER A 27 -11.64 6.82 -3.59
CA SER A 27 -12.35 6.42 -4.81
C SER A 27 -11.55 6.79 -6.06
N THR A 28 -11.77 6.08 -7.16
CA THR A 28 -11.04 6.33 -8.41
C THR A 28 -11.27 7.74 -8.94
N ASP A 29 -12.49 8.26 -8.84
CA ASP A 29 -12.82 9.62 -9.26
C ASP A 29 -12.18 10.69 -8.37
N ALA A 30 -12.10 10.45 -7.06
CA ALA A 30 -11.39 11.33 -6.13
C ALA A 30 -9.89 11.40 -6.44
N VAL A 31 -9.26 10.26 -6.72
CA VAL A 31 -7.85 10.19 -7.15
C VAL A 31 -7.65 10.89 -8.49
N ALA A 32 -8.55 10.66 -9.46
CA ALA A 32 -8.49 11.28 -10.77
C ALA A 32 -8.54 12.81 -10.67
N LYS A 33 -9.50 13.35 -9.90
CA LYS A 33 -9.62 14.78 -9.62
C LYS A 33 -8.39 15.33 -8.90
N GLN A 34 -7.90 14.64 -7.87
CA GLN A 34 -6.76 15.09 -7.06
C GLN A 34 -5.45 15.17 -7.85
N LEU A 35 -5.23 14.23 -8.78
CA LEU A 35 -3.98 14.12 -9.54
C LEU A 35 -4.04 14.77 -10.94
N GLY A 36 -5.19 15.33 -11.33
CA GLY A 36 -5.43 15.89 -12.66
C GLY A 36 -5.37 14.84 -13.77
N LEU A 37 -5.93 13.66 -13.52
CA LEU A 37 -5.93 12.50 -14.44
C LEU A 37 -7.35 12.12 -14.83
N SER A 38 -7.50 11.33 -15.90
CA SER A 38 -8.76 10.65 -16.17
C SER A 38 -8.94 9.42 -15.27
N PRO A 39 -10.19 9.00 -14.95
CA PRO A 39 -10.43 7.75 -14.23
C PRO A 39 -9.82 6.52 -14.90
N ALA A 40 -9.83 6.48 -16.25
CA ALA A 40 -9.20 5.42 -17.03
C ALA A 40 -7.68 5.38 -16.82
N THR A 41 -7.01 6.54 -16.82
CA THR A 41 -5.57 6.65 -16.54
C THR A 41 -5.24 6.15 -15.14
N VAL A 42 -6.06 6.49 -14.13
CA VAL A 42 -5.89 5.98 -12.77
C VAL A 42 -5.99 4.46 -12.75
N ALA A 43 -7.00 3.88 -13.40
CA ALA A 43 -7.15 2.42 -13.49
C ALA A 43 -5.94 1.75 -14.17
N THR A 44 -5.45 2.30 -15.27
CA THR A 44 -4.25 1.79 -15.97
C THR A 44 -3.01 1.85 -15.09
N LEU A 45 -2.74 2.98 -14.44
CA LEU A 45 -1.58 3.15 -13.56
C LEU A 45 -1.66 2.21 -12.35
N TYR A 46 -2.85 2.07 -11.75
CA TYR A 46 -3.06 1.18 -10.62
C TYR A 46 -2.84 -0.29 -11.00
N ASN A 47 -3.39 -0.74 -12.13
CA ASN A 47 -3.17 -2.11 -12.63
C ASN A 47 -1.70 -2.38 -12.96
N ARG A 48 -1.03 -1.42 -13.61
CA ARG A 48 0.39 -1.52 -13.91
C ARG A 48 1.23 -1.62 -12.64
N ALA A 49 0.92 -0.82 -11.62
CA ALA A 49 1.61 -0.89 -10.34
C ALA A 49 1.42 -2.27 -9.68
N ARG A 50 0.20 -2.80 -9.65
CA ARG A 50 -0.08 -4.13 -9.08
C ARG A 50 0.71 -5.24 -9.78
N ASN A 51 0.84 -5.17 -11.10
CA ASN A 51 1.62 -6.13 -11.87
C ASN A 51 3.13 -6.07 -11.59
N LYS A 52 3.65 -4.96 -11.08
CA LYS A 52 5.05 -4.85 -10.64
C LYS A 52 5.31 -5.49 -9.28
N GLY A 53 4.25 -5.89 -8.57
CA GLY A 53 4.34 -6.64 -7.31
C GLY A 53 4.75 -5.80 -6.10
N TYR A 54 4.23 -4.58 -5.97
CA TYR A 54 4.32 -3.87 -4.68
C TYR A 54 3.47 -4.60 -3.62
N GLN A 55 3.81 -4.40 -2.35
CA GLN A 55 3.10 -5.02 -1.23
C GLN A 55 2.57 -3.92 -0.30
N VAL A 56 1.35 -4.09 0.18
CA VAL A 56 0.78 -3.28 1.25
C VAL A 56 0.89 -4.07 2.54
N VAL A 57 1.59 -3.52 3.52
CA VAL A 57 1.85 -4.17 4.80
C VAL A 57 1.26 -3.33 5.91
N ILE A 58 0.56 -3.97 6.83
CA ILE A 58 0.13 -3.34 8.08
C ILE A 58 1.18 -3.69 9.13
N VAL A 59 1.80 -2.67 9.71
CA VAL A 59 2.71 -2.83 10.84
C VAL A 59 1.93 -2.62 12.13
N MET A 60 1.96 -3.65 12.97
CA MET A 60 1.37 -3.67 14.30
C MET A 60 2.45 -4.05 15.31
N SER A 61 2.38 -3.47 16.50
CA SER A 61 3.22 -3.92 17.62
C SER A 61 2.84 -5.35 18.00
N GLY A 62 3.81 -6.20 18.36
CA GLY A 62 3.59 -7.65 18.56
C GLY A 62 2.62 -7.99 19.69
N ASP A 63 2.50 -7.10 20.67
CA ASP A 63 1.52 -7.13 21.76
C ASP A 63 0.08 -7.00 21.28
N VAL A 64 -0.17 -6.29 20.16
CA VAL A 64 -1.53 -6.05 19.62
C VAL A 64 -2.21 -7.33 19.14
N LEU A 65 -1.43 -8.30 18.67
CA LEU A 65 -1.97 -9.59 18.22
C LEU A 65 -2.10 -10.62 19.36
N GLY A 66 -1.66 -10.28 20.57
CA GLY A 66 -1.72 -11.18 21.73
C GLY A 66 -0.94 -12.49 21.54
N LEU A 67 0.05 -12.51 20.65
CA LEU A 67 0.73 -13.74 20.22
C LEU A 67 1.75 -14.29 21.23
N GLY A 68 1.92 -13.65 22.39
CA GLY A 68 2.94 -14.02 23.38
C GLY A 68 4.36 -13.84 22.84
N GLN A 69 5.35 -13.75 23.73
CA GLN A 69 6.74 -14.02 23.33
C GLN A 69 6.93 -15.53 23.33
N PRO A 70 7.70 -16.12 22.40
CA PRO A 70 8.15 -17.49 22.57
C PRO A 70 8.87 -17.56 23.91
N GLU A 71 8.40 -18.42 24.81
CA GLU A 71 9.12 -18.73 26.04
C GLU A 71 10.52 -19.20 25.60
N GLU A 72 11.55 -18.43 25.93
CA GLU A 72 12.92 -18.90 25.78
C GLU A 72 13.06 -20.09 26.72
N ASP A 73 13.08 -21.30 26.16
CA ASP A 73 13.38 -22.52 26.91
C ASP A 73 14.73 -22.32 27.63
N GLU A 74 14.69 -22.07 28.94
CA GLU A 74 15.87 -22.08 29.80
C GLU A 74 16.49 -23.48 29.75
N ALA A 75 17.70 -23.57 29.20
CA ALA A 75 18.49 -24.79 29.03
C ALA A 75 19.13 -25.30 30.33
#